data_AF-A0A382P6M0-F1
#
_entry.id   AF-A0A382P6M0-F1
#
_cell.length_a   1.000
_cell.length_b   1.000
_cell.length_c   1.000
_cell.angle_alpha   90.00
_cell.angle_beta   90.00
_cell.angle_gamma   90.00
#
_symmetry.space_group_name_H-M   'P 1'
#
loop_
_entity.id
_entity.type
_entity.pdbx_description
1 polymer ?
#
loop_
_entity_poly.entity_id
_entity_poly.type
_entity_poly.pdbx_seq_one_letter_code
_entity_poly.pdbx_strand_id
1 'polypeptide(L)' 'MKNFLESIINRDPAAKSKLSIILTYPGVKAVFFHRI' A
#
# COMPACT_ATOMS: atom_id res chain seq x y z
N MET A 1 -1.64 5.88 7.28
CA MET A 1 -1.52 5.50 5.86
C MET A 1 -0.08 5.61 5.35
N LYS A 2 0.64 6.71 5.58
CA LYS A 2 2.06 6.84 5.16
C LYS A 2 2.97 5.74 5.71
N ASN A 3 3.03 5.54 7.03
CA ASN A 3 3.87 4.50 7.65
C ASN A 3 3.51 3.07 7.21
N PHE A 4 2.23 2.82 6.87
CA PHE A 4 1.76 1.53 6.37
C PHE A 4 2.26 1.27 4.94
N LEU A 5 2.10 2.25 4.04
CA LEU A 5 2.67 2.16 2.69
C LEU A 5 4.20 2.02 2.74
N GLU A 6 4.87 2.77 3.61
CA GLU A 6 6.33 2.73 3.76
C GLU A 6 6.82 1.38 4.29
N SER A 7 6.08 0.76 5.21
CA SER A 7 6.34 -0.62 5.65
C SER A 7 6.17 -1.65 4.53
N ILE A 8 5.17 -1.46 3.65
CA ILE A 8 4.96 -2.34 2.48
C ILE A 8 6.09 -2.19 1.47
N ILE A 9 6.50 -0.95 1.17
CA ILE A 9 7.61 -0.65 0.24
C ILE A 9 8.94 -1.24 0.76
N ASN A 10 9.17 -1.16 2.08
CA ASN A 10 10.39 -1.71 2.69
C ASN A 10 10.40 -3.24 2.78
N ARG A 11 9.23 -3.89 2.85
CA ARG A 11 9.11 -5.35 2.89
C ARG A 11 9.11 -5.97 1.50
N ASP A 12 8.48 -5.30 0.54
CA ASP A 12 8.33 -5.80 -0.82
C ASP A 12 9.06 -4.89 -1.81
N PRO A 13 10.23 -5.32 -2.33
CA PRO A 13 11.00 -4.51 -3.27
C PRO A 13 10.33 -4.33 -4.64
N ALA A 14 9.26 -5.07 -4.97
CA ALA A 14 8.44 -4.87 -6.17
C ALA A 14 7.41 -3.75 -5.98
N ALA A 15 7.04 -3.47 -4.73
CA ALA A 15 6.22 -2.33 -4.34
C ALA A 15 7.02 -1.02 -4.35
N LYS A 16 7.73 -0.68 -5.44
CA LYS A 16 8.54 0.56 -5.51
C LYS A 16 7.69 1.82 -5.62
N SER A 17 6.52 1.72 -6.27
CA SER A 17 5.73 2.88 -6.65
C SER A 17 4.42 2.93 -5.88
N LYS A 18 4.24 3.96 -5.05
CA LYS A 18 3.05 4.18 -4.21
C LYS A 18 1.75 4.13 -5.01
N LEU A 19 1.77 4.63 -6.24
CA LEU A 19 0.65 4.61 -7.18
C LEU A 19 0.26 3.18 -7.57
N SER A 20 1.26 2.36 -7.90
CA SER A 20 1.01 0.96 -8.26
C SER A 20 0.41 0.21 -7.07
N ILE A 21 0.97 0.39 -5.87
CA ILE A 21 0.45 -0.21 -4.63
C ILE A 21 -1.02 0.16 -4.39
N ILE A 22 -1.39 1.43 -4.53
CA ILE A 22 -2.78 1.87 -4.30
C ILE A 22 -3.74 1.25 -5.33
N LEU A 23 -3.31 1.08 -6.58
CA LEU A 23 -4.14 0.59 -7.68
C LEU A 23 -4.21 -0.95 -7.73
N THR A 24 -3.09 -1.63 -7.44
CA THR A 24 -2.91 -3.07 -7.67
C THR A 24 -2.91 -3.89 -6.40
N TYR A 25 -2.63 -3.32 -5.21
CA TYR A 25 -2.65 -4.11 -3.98
C TYR A 25 -4.06 -4.15 -3.36
N PRO A 26 -4.71 -5.33 -3.36
CA PRO A 26 -6.06 -5.46 -2.80
C PRO A 26 -6.09 -5.21 -1.29
N GLY A 27 -5.02 -5.57 -0.55
CA GLY A 27 -4.92 -5.30 0.88
C GLY A 27 -4.86 -3.81 1.22
N VAL A 28 -4.25 -3.01 0.35
CA VAL A 28 -4.17 -1.55 0.55
C VAL A 28 -5.53 -0.91 0.29
N LYS A 29 -6.29 -1.39 -0.69
CA LYS A 29 -7.69 -1.01 -0.88
C LYS A 29 -8.53 -1.37 0.34
N ALA A 30 -8.43 -2.59 0.87
CA ALA A 30 -9.19 -3.00 2.05
C ALA A 30 -8.92 -2.09 3.26
N VAL A 31 -7.65 -1.78 3.53
CA VAL A 31 -7.27 -0.86 4.63
C VAL A 31 -7.71 0.58 4.33
N PHE A 32 -7.72 1.00 3.07
CA PHE A 32 -8.21 2.31 2.64
C PHE A 32 -9.72 2.45 2.89
N PHE A 33 -10.52 1.48 2.45
CA PHE A 33 -11.98 1.46 2.67
C PHE A 33 -12.37 1.24 4.14
N HIS A 34 -11.53 0.56 4.93
CA HIS A 34 -11.75 0.37 6.37
C HIS A 34 -11.50 1.64 7.20
N ARG A 35 -10.65 2.56 6.71
CA ARG A 35 -10.26 3.79 7.43
C ARG A 35 -11.05 5.03 7.00
N ILE A 36 -12.02 4.88 6.11
CA ILE A 36 -13.00 5.90 5.69
C ILE A 36 -14.29 5.63 6.45
#